data_AF-A0A059F1E9-F1
#
_entry.id   AF-A0A059F1E9-F1
#
_cell.length_a   1.000
_cell.length_b   1.000
_cell.length_c   1.000
_cell.angle_alpha   90.00
_cell.angle_beta   90.00
_cell.angle_gamma   90.00
#
_symmetry.space_group_name_H-M   'P 1'
#
loop_
_entity.id
_entity.type
_entity.pdbx_description
1 polymer ?
#
loop_
_entity_poly.entity_id
_entity_poly.type
_entity_poly.pdbx_seq_one_letter_code
_entity_poly.pdbx_strand_id
1 'polypeptide(L)'
;MDKKLSFFLENANFKKEIKKTREKAKALNKRWSSKETDLFYEALKVCGLEFTLINQIFTGRTRKQIKNKYLKEEKINKDIIEEILKSRKSFDREMFEKLKLKQ
;
A
#
# COMPACT_ATOMS: atom_id res chain seq x y z
N MET A 1 29.31 11.86 24.47
CA MET A 1 28.31 10.77 24.29
C MET A 1 28.46 9.80 25.44
N ASP A 2 27.36 9.41 26.10
CA ASP A 2 27.39 8.49 27.24
C ASP A 2 27.98 7.13 26.86
N LYS A 3 28.99 6.65 27.60
CA LYS A 3 29.64 5.33 27.37
C LYS A 3 28.64 4.17 27.33
N LYS A 4 27.57 4.31 28.12
CA LYS A 4 26.45 3.37 28.17
C LYS A 4 25.70 3.34 26.84
N LEU A 5 25.42 4.50 26.24
CA LEU A 5 24.70 4.61 24.98
C LEU A 5 25.50 4.06 23.79
N SER A 6 26.82 4.31 23.76
CA SER A 6 27.71 3.73 22.74
C SER A 6 27.78 2.21 22.85
N PHE A 7 27.87 1.66 24.06
CA PHE A 7 27.86 0.21 24.30
C PHE A 7 26.55 -0.44 23.81
N PHE A 8 25.40 0.18 24.09
CA PHE A 8 24.10 -0.29 23.59
C PHE A 8 24.00 -0.22 22.06
N LEU A 9 24.50 0.86 21.44
CA LEU A 9 24.48 1.05 19.99
C LEU A 9 25.43 0.11 19.26
N GLU A 10 26.51 -0.33 19.90
CA GLU A 10 27.52 -1.20 19.32
C GLU A 10 27.10 -2.67 19.26
N ASN A 11 26.14 -3.08 20.10
CA ASN A 11 25.56 -4.42 20.12
C ASN A 11 24.96 -4.81 18.76
N ALA A 12 25.51 -5.87 18.15
CA ALA A 12 25.11 -6.34 16.82
C ALA A 12 23.63 -6.75 16.72
N ASN A 13 23.02 -7.24 17.81
CA ASN A 13 21.60 -7.57 17.85
C ASN A 13 20.73 -6.30 17.80
N PHE A 14 21.15 -5.24 18.50
CA PHE A 14 20.43 -3.96 18.49
C PHE A 14 20.52 -3.26 17.13
N LYS A 15 21.70 -3.27 16.48
CA LYS A 15 21.88 -2.77 15.11
C LYS A 15 20.97 -3.52 14.10
N LYS A 16 20.84 -4.85 14.24
CA LYS A 16 19.94 -5.66 13.41
C LYS A 16 18.47 -5.27 13.61
N GLU A 17 18.03 -5.05 14.85
CA GLU A 17 16.65 -4.64 15.16
C GLU A 17 16.34 -3.22 14.62
N ILE A 18 17.28 -2.28 14.74
CA ILE A 18 17.16 -0.93 14.15
C ILE A 18 17.11 -0.99 12.62
N LYS A 19 17.90 -1.86 11.98
CA LYS A 19 17.88 -2.03 10.52
C LYS A 19 16.53 -2.56 10.04
N LYS A 20 16.00 -3.60 10.70
CA LYS A 20 14.69 -4.21 10.41
C LYS A 20 13.53 -3.23 10.56
N THR A 21 13.55 -2.41 11.61
CA THR A 21 12.55 -1.36 11.83
C THR A 21 12.64 -0.24 10.79
N ARG A 22 13.85 0.16 10.37
CA ARG A 22 14.06 1.12 9.27
C ARG A 22 13.61 0.61 7.91
N GLU A 23 13.83 -0.66 7.61
CA GLU A 23 13.36 -1.28 6.36
C GLU A 23 11.83 -1.34 6.31
N LYS A 24 11.18 -1.70 7.43
CA LYS A 24 9.72 -1.56 7.58
C LYS A 24 9.25 -0.12 7.38
N ALA A 25 9.93 0.87 7.99
CA ALA A 25 9.58 2.28 7.81
C ALA A 25 9.77 2.78 6.36
N LYS A 26 10.80 2.29 5.65
CA LYS A 26 11.00 2.59 4.22
C LYS A 26 9.90 1.99 3.35
N ALA A 27 9.48 0.75 3.61
CA ALA A 27 8.34 0.14 2.92
C ALA A 27 7.03 0.93 3.17
N LEU A 28 6.87 1.50 4.37
CA LEU A 28 5.73 2.36 4.71
C LEU A 28 5.74 3.70 3.94
N ASN A 29 6.91 4.25 3.64
CA ASN A 29 7.09 5.54 2.95
C ASN A 29 7.37 5.42 1.43
N LYS A 30 7.22 4.23 0.84
CA LYS A 30 7.43 4.05 -0.61
C LYS A 30 6.47 4.96 -1.38
N ARG A 31 6.98 5.80 -2.28
CA ARG A 31 6.15 6.65 -3.16
C ARG A 31 5.28 5.76 -4.07
N TRP A 32 4.06 6.17 -4.37
CA TRP A 32 3.22 5.49 -5.35
C TRP A 32 3.75 5.79 -6.76
N SER A 33 4.07 4.75 -7.51
CA SER A 33 4.37 4.90 -8.94
C SER A 33 3.08 5.12 -9.75
N SER A 34 3.21 5.64 -10.98
CA SER A 34 2.06 5.78 -11.89
C SER A 34 1.43 4.43 -12.17
N LYS A 35 2.24 3.39 -12.47
CA LYS A 35 1.76 2.01 -12.67
C LYS A 35 0.98 1.46 -11.47
N GLU A 36 1.47 1.66 -10.24
CA GLU A 36 0.73 1.26 -9.03
C GLU A 36 -0.57 2.05 -8.85
N THR A 37 -0.61 3.30 -9.31
CA THR A 37 -1.81 4.14 -9.23
C THR A 37 -2.86 3.69 -10.26
N ASP A 38 -2.44 3.35 -11.47
CA ASP A 38 -3.31 2.78 -12.51
C ASP A 38 -3.89 1.44 -12.04
N LEU A 39 -3.04 0.57 -11.49
CA LEU A 39 -3.47 -0.70 -10.89
C LEU A 39 -4.42 -0.48 -9.71
N PHE A 40 -4.25 0.60 -8.94
CA PHE A 40 -5.15 0.95 -7.84
C PHE A 40 -6.55 1.30 -8.35
N TYR A 41 -6.66 2.04 -9.45
CA TYR A 41 -7.95 2.33 -10.07
C TYR A 41 -8.61 1.08 -10.67
N GLU A 42 -7.85 0.21 -11.34
CA GLU A 42 -8.36 -1.10 -11.80
C GLU A 42 -8.86 -1.95 -10.61
N ALA A 43 -8.09 -2.00 -9.53
CA ALA A 43 -8.45 -2.74 -8.32
C ALA A 43 -9.71 -2.17 -7.66
N LEU A 44 -9.86 -0.84 -7.60
CA LEU A 44 -11.04 -0.17 -7.06
C LEU A 44 -12.30 -0.49 -7.88
N LYS A 45 -12.18 -0.57 -9.20
CA LYS A 45 -13.28 -0.93 -10.10
C LYS A 45 -13.80 -2.35 -9.86
N VAL A 46 -12.91 -3.30 -9.58
CA VAL A 46 -13.27 -4.70 -9.31
C VAL A 46 -13.73 -4.88 -7.86
N CYS A 47 -12.90 -4.47 -6.89
CA CYS A 47 -13.09 -4.75 -5.47
C CYS A 47 -14.07 -3.78 -4.79
N GLY A 48 -14.21 -2.55 -5.30
CA GLY A 48 -14.91 -1.48 -4.59
C GLY A 48 -14.12 -0.97 -3.38
N LEU A 49 -14.83 -0.55 -2.32
CA LEU A 49 -14.21 0.02 -1.11
C LEU A 49 -13.64 -1.04 -0.14
N GLU A 50 -13.57 -2.31 -0.56
CA GLU A 50 -12.99 -3.39 0.22
C GLU A 50 -11.44 -3.33 0.20
N PHE A 51 -10.88 -2.45 1.03
CA PHE A 51 -9.43 -2.22 1.09
C PHE A 51 -8.62 -3.46 1.49
N THR A 52 -9.23 -4.40 2.21
CA THR A 52 -8.59 -5.68 2.54
C THR A 52 -8.38 -6.52 1.28
N LEU A 53 -9.34 -6.48 0.35
CA LEU A 53 -9.28 -7.21 -0.91
C LEU A 53 -8.28 -6.56 -1.87
N ILE A 54 -8.33 -5.22 -1.99
CA ILE A 54 -7.33 -4.47 -2.76
C ILE A 54 -5.92 -4.73 -2.23
N ASN A 55 -5.74 -4.80 -0.92
CA ASN A 55 -4.43 -5.10 -0.32
C ASN A 55 -3.85 -6.45 -0.77
N GLN A 56 -4.68 -7.45 -1.10
CA GLN A 56 -4.18 -8.73 -1.62
C GLN A 56 -3.60 -8.62 -3.03
N ILE A 57 -3.94 -7.57 -3.79
CA ILE A 57 -3.37 -7.26 -5.10
C ILE A 57 -1.97 -6.62 -4.95
N PHE A 58 -1.70 -5.94 -3.83
CA PHE A 58 -0.46 -5.22 -3.59
C PHE A 58 0.40 -5.89 -2.51
N THR A 59 1.33 -6.78 -2.89
CA THR A 59 2.22 -7.49 -1.93
C THR A 59 3.21 -6.63 -1.15
N GLY A 60 3.41 -5.36 -1.54
CA GLY A 60 4.31 -4.41 -0.87
C GLY A 60 3.59 -3.26 -0.14
N ARG A 61 2.26 -3.27 -0.09
CA ARG A 61 1.45 -2.24 0.57
C ARG A 61 0.67 -2.85 1.72
N THR A 62 0.38 -2.02 2.70
CA THR A 62 -0.49 -2.35 3.83
C THR A 62 -1.89 -1.80 3.58
N ARG A 63 -2.91 -2.43 4.18
CA ARG A 63 -4.31 -1.96 4.10
C ARG A 63 -4.45 -0.47 4.46
N LYS A 64 -3.67 0.00 5.45
CA LYS A 64 -3.64 1.42 5.84
C LYS A 64 -3.11 2.31 4.73
N GLN A 65 -2.06 1.90 4.02
CA GLN A 65 -1.55 2.64 2.86
C GLN A 65 -2.55 2.65 1.70
N ILE A 66 -3.26 1.55 1.45
CA ILE A 66 -4.33 1.49 0.44
C ILE A 66 -5.46 2.49 0.79
N LYS A 67 -5.94 2.47 2.04
CA LYS A 67 -6.95 3.43 2.50
C LYS A 67 -6.47 4.88 2.37
N ASN A 68 -5.24 5.16 2.77
CA ASN A 68 -4.68 6.51 2.66
C ASN A 68 -4.53 6.97 1.21
N LYS A 69 -4.22 6.04 0.29
CA LYS A 69 -4.21 6.32 -1.16
C LYS A 69 -5.60 6.67 -1.64
N TYR A 70 -6.63 5.89 -1.29
CA TYR A 70 -8.02 6.22 -1.59
C TYR A 70 -8.40 7.63 -1.10
N LEU A 71 -8.17 7.95 0.17
CA LEU A 71 -8.50 9.26 0.74
C LEU A 71 -7.77 10.42 0.06
N LYS A 72 -6.58 10.16 -0.48
CA LYS A 72 -5.82 11.17 -1.24
C LYS A 72 -6.40 11.34 -2.65
N GLU A 73 -6.67 10.24 -3.34
CA GLU A 73 -7.25 10.28 -4.69
C GLU A 73 -8.69 10.82 -4.67
N GLU A 74 -9.49 10.53 -3.65
CA GLU A 74 -10.83 11.08 -3.49
C GLU A 74 -10.83 12.61 -3.34
N LYS A 75 -9.77 13.18 -2.74
CA LYS A 75 -9.60 14.63 -2.60
C LYS A 75 -9.10 15.32 -3.86
N ILE A 76 -8.25 14.64 -4.63
CA ILE A 76 -7.57 15.24 -5.80
C ILE A 76 -8.33 14.94 -7.09
N ASN A 77 -8.80 13.70 -7.24
CA ASN A 77 -9.39 13.11 -8.44
C ASN A 77 -10.78 12.55 -8.14
N LYS A 78 -11.63 13.39 -7.51
CA LYS A 78 -12.97 13.01 -7.07
C LYS A 78 -13.82 12.44 -8.21
N ASP A 79 -13.79 13.07 -9.37
CA ASP A 79 -14.61 12.69 -10.53
C ASP A 79 -14.31 11.26 -11.01
N ILE A 80 -13.01 10.90 -11.03
CA ILE A 80 -12.56 9.55 -11.43
C ILE A 80 -13.05 8.52 -10.42
N ILE A 81 -12.90 8.79 -9.12
CA ILE A 81 -13.36 7.88 -8.07
C ILE A 81 -14.87 7.69 -8.15
N GLU A 82 -15.63 8.77 -8.32
CA GLU A 82 -17.08 8.69 -8.48
C GLU A 82 -17.48 7.90 -9.72
N GLU A 83 -16.83 8.11 -10.86
CA GLU A 83 -17.09 7.36 -12.09
C GLU A 83 -16.82 5.86 -11.90
N ILE A 84 -15.72 5.50 -11.25
CA ILE A 84 -15.38 4.11 -10.95
C ILE A 84 -16.43 3.48 -10.03
N LEU A 85 -16.88 4.20 -8.99
CA LEU A 85 -17.89 3.70 -8.07
C LEU A 85 -19.27 3.57 -8.73
N LYS A 86 -19.64 4.50 -9.63
CA LYS A 86 -20.90 4.46 -10.40
C LYS A 86 -20.90 3.36 -11.46
N SER A 87 -19.76 3.14 -12.13
CA SER A 87 -19.61 2.15 -13.21
C SER A 87 -19.35 0.72 -12.72
N ARG A 88 -19.24 0.53 -11.40
CA ARG A 88 -18.94 -0.76 -10.79
C ARG A 88 -20.05 -1.77 -11.10
N LYS A 89 -19.65 -2.92 -11.66
CA LYS A 89 -20.51 -4.09 -11.86
C LYS A 89 -20.37 -5.05 -10.67
N SER A 90 -21.12 -6.16 -10.70
CA SER A 90 -20.95 -7.26 -9.75
C SER A 90 -19.48 -7.67 -9.64
N PHE A 91 -19.07 -8.12 -8.45
CA PHE A 91 -17.69 -8.53 -8.20
C PHE A 91 -17.27 -9.66 -9.15
N ASP A 92 -16.19 -9.42 -9.90
CA ASP A 92 -15.62 -10.38 -10.85
C ASP A 92 -14.34 -11.00 -10.26
N ARG A 93 -14.43 -12.30 -9.96
CA ARG A 93 -13.33 -13.07 -9.38
C ARG A 93 -12.18 -13.28 -10.38
N GLU A 94 -12.47 -13.49 -11.66
CA GLU A 94 -11.43 -13.73 -12.66
C GLU A 94 -10.60 -12.48 -12.87
N MET A 95 -11.27 -11.32 -12.95
CA MET A 95 -10.58 -10.05 -13.09
C MET A 95 -9.70 -9.76 -11.86
N PHE A 96 -10.17 -10.08 -10.66
CA PHE A 96 -9.39 -9.93 -9.43
C PHE A 96 -8.10 -10.77 -9.44
N GLU A 97 -8.17 -12.04 -9.82
CA GLU A 97 -6.99 -12.91 -9.89
C GLU A 97 -6.03 -12.47 -10.99
N LYS A 98 -6.53 -11.94 -12.12
CA LYS A 98 -5.69 -11.33 -13.15
C LYS A 98 -4.92 -10.11 -12.62
N LEU A 99 -5.56 -9.26 -11.81
CA LEU A 99 -4.89 -8.09 -11.23
C LEU A 99 -3.79 -8.46 -10.25
N LYS A 100 -3.98 -9.54 -9.46
CA LYS A 100 -2.93 -10.09 -8.58
C LYS A 100 -1.68 -10.57 -9.33
N LEU A 101 -1.77 -10.85 -10.62
CA LEU A 101 -0.64 -11.29 -11.44
C LEU A 101 0.10 -10.12 -12.10
N LYS A 102 -0.45 -8.89 -12.07
CA LYS A 102 0.12 -7.70 -12.73
C LYS A 102 1.09 -6.88 -11.86
N GLN A 103 1.40 -7.33 -10.65
CA GLN A 103 2.24 -6.62 -9.67
C GLN A 103 3.73 -6.61 -10.00
#